data_AF-A0A132AFE4-F1
#
_entry.id   AF-A0A132AFE4-F1
#
_cell.length_a   1.000
_cell.length_b   1.000
_cell.length_c   1.000
_cell.angle_alpha   90.00
_cell.angle_beta   90.00
_cell.angle_gamma   90.00
#
_symmetry.space_group_name_H-M   'P 1'
#
loop_
_entity.id
_entity.type
_entity.pdbx_description
1 polymer ?
#
loop_
_entity_poly.entity_id
_entity_poly.type
_entity_poly.pdbx_seq_one_letter_code
_entity_poly.pdbx_strand_id
1 'polypeptide(L)'
;MFSNFSKLLLIAAFIGGIVTILFTLISYRWNGTIPSVQKHPKCLNKEEKLFTANQLAQYIKLPTVLLGFLGVVYNVSSGHYYHSGGAYEFFAGKDATRAFLTGEFKSSDFVDDITDLEESYLQGIQTWVDLYEEKYPRVGLVIGSYYDDDACPTEKLFQLQTKLQRISANKKSEEDELHLYPPCNSQWDASTKRGKVWCSNLSGGISRSWTGKPRQIYDLGSKKWRCACLKNDEQIENCDRNSTQAEIIYDEDESLNQSSKFKCRFKYYDDCDLNTEECNIY
;
A
#
# COMPACT_ATOMS: atom_id res chain seq x y z
N MET A 1 -15.29 -32.12 -72.18
CA MET A 1 -16.17 -31.56 -71.13
C MET A 1 -15.93 -32.12 -69.72
N PHE A 2 -14.92 -32.96 -69.46
CA PHE A 2 -14.72 -33.63 -68.15
C PHE A 2 -13.61 -33.04 -67.24
N SER A 3 -12.84 -32.04 -67.70
CA SER A 3 -11.69 -31.52 -66.93
C SER A 3 -12.09 -30.56 -65.79
N ASN A 4 -13.12 -29.74 -65.99
CA ASN A 4 -13.50 -28.72 -65.00
C ASN A 4 -14.28 -29.32 -63.82
N PHE A 5 -15.04 -30.40 -64.04
CA PHE A 5 -15.83 -31.04 -62.99
C PHE A 5 -14.96 -31.77 -61.96
N SER A 6 -13.89 -32.43 -62.43
CA SER A 6 -12.89 -33.07 -61.56
C SER A 6 -12.12 -32.04 -60.71
N LYS A 7 -11.78 -30.87 -61.29
CA LYS A 7 -11.15 -29.77 -60.54
C LYS A 7 -12.10 -29.17 -59.49
N LEU A 8 -13.39 -29.04 -59.81
CA LEU A 8 -14.39 -28.52 -58.87
C LEU A 8 -14.60 -29.46 -57.68
N LEU A 9 -14.61 -30.78 -57.93
CA LEU A 9 -14.69 -31.81 -56.89
C LEU A 9 -13.47 -31.81 -55.97
N LEU A 10 -12.27 -31.62 -56.51
CA LEU A 10 -11.04 -31.52 -55.72
C LEU A 10 -11.01 -30.27 -54.84
N ILE A 11 -11.48 -29.12 -55.35
CA ILE A 11 -11.57 -27.88 -54.57
C ILE A 11 -12.62 -28.00 -53.46
N ALA A 12 -13.78 -28.59 -53.74
CA ALA A 12 -14.82 -28.83 -52.74
C ALA A 12 -14.34 -29.77 -51.62
N ALA A 13 -13.58 -30.82 -51.97
CA ALA A 13 -12.97 -31.71 -50.99
C ALA A 13 -11.92 -31.01 -50.11
N PHE A 14 -11.12 -30.09 -50.69
CA PHE A 14 -10.11 -29.34 -49.96
C PHE A 14 -10.73 -28.32 -48.99
N ILE A 15 -11.76 -27.59 -49.43
CA ILE A 15 -12.50 -26.64 -48.58
C ILE A 15 -13.24 -27.40 -47.46
N GLY A 16 -13.86 -28.53 -47.77
CA GLY A 16 -14.51 -29.38 -46.76
C GLY A 16 -13.53 -29.92 -45.71
N GLY A 17 -12.31 -30.28 -46.12
CA GLY A 17 -11.24 -30.69 -45.21
C GLY A 17 -10.76 -29.54 -44.32
N ILE A 18 -10.58 -28.33 -44.87
CA ILE A 18 -10.16 -27.16 -44.09
C ILE A 18 -11.24 -26.73 -43.09
N VAL A 19 -12.52 -26.74 -43.51
CA VAL A 19 -13.65 -26.39 -42.62
C VAL A 19 -13.78 -27.39 -41.48
N THR A 20 -13.64 -28.69 -41.74
CA THR A 20 -13.69 -29.71 -40.68
C THR A 20 -12.49 -29.62 -39.74
N ILE A 21 -11.28 -29.33 -40.23
CA ILE A 21 -10.10 -29.09 -39.39
C ILE A 21 -10.25 -27.81 -38.56
N LEU A 22 -10.78 -26.72 -39.12
CA LEU A 22 -11.05 -25.51 -38.36
C LEU A 22 -12.15 -25.73 -37.31
N PHE A 23 -13.20 -26.48 -37.64
CA PHE A 23 -14.26 -26.81 -36.68
C PHE A 23 -13.76 -27.72 -35.56
N THR A 24 -12.90 -28.70 -35.85
CA THR A 24 -12.26 -29.54 -34.82
C THR A 24 -11.26 -28.75 -33.99
N LEU A 25 -10.46 -27.86 -34.57
CA LEU A 25 -9.54 -26.98 -33.81
C LEU A 25 -10.29 -25.96 -32.94
N ILE A 26 -11.39 -25.38 -33.43
CA ILE A 26 -12.23 -24.45 -32.65
C ILE A 26 -12.95 -25.20 -31.53
N SER A 27 -13.49 -26.39 -31.79
CA SER A 27 -14.13 -27.22 -30.75
C SER A 27 -13.11 -27.79 -29.75
N TYR A 28 -11.88 -28.12 -30.15
CA TYR A 28 -10.79 -28.46 -29.22
C TYR A 28 -10.39 -27.25 -28.35
N ARG A 29 -10.46 -26.04 -28.89
CA ARG A 29 -10.18 -24.79 -28.17
C ARG A 29 -11.32 -24.36 -27.25
N TRP A 30 -12.54 -24.86 -27.46
CA TRP A 30 -13.72 -24.62 -26.61
C TRP A 30 -14.04 -25.75 -25.63
N ASN A 31 -13.48 -26.95 -25.82
CA ASN A 31 -13.43 -28.01 -24.81
C ASN A 31 -12.32 -27.79 -23.76
N GLY A 32 -11.93 -26.53 -23.54
CA GLY A 32 -11.25 -26.15 -22.32
C GLY A 32 -12.21 -26.37 -21.17
N THR A 33 -12.03 -27.48 -20.45
CA THR A 33 -12.55 -27.68 -19.10
C THR A 33 -12.44 -26.36 -18.36
N ILE A 34 -13.55 -25.80 -17.88
CA ILE A 34 -13.54 -24.68 -16.93
C ILE A 34 -12.48 -25.05 -15.89
N PRO A 35 -11.40 -24.26 -15.71
CA PRO A 35 -10.43 -24.56 -14.69
C PRO A 35 -11.22 -24.67 -13.40
N SER A 36 -11.23 -25.86 -12.80
CA SER A 36 -11.72 -26.04 -11.44
C SER A 36 -11.13 -24.88 -10.63
N VAL A 37 -12.00 -24.08 -10.00
CA VAL A 37 -11.61 -23.01 -9.07
C VAL A 37 -10.38 -23.51 -8.33
N GLN A 38 -9.23 -22.87 -8.58
CA GLN A 38 -7.98 -23.34 -8.01
C GLN A 38 -8.22 -23.39 -6.51
N LYS A 39 -8.22 -24.59 -5.92
CA LYS A 39 -8.30 -24.74 -4.47
C LYS A 39 -7.13 -23.93 -3.92
N HIS A 40 -7.47 -22.81 -3.29
CA HIS A 40 -6.50 -21.91 -2.67
C HIS A 40 -5.53 -22.71 -1.79
N PRO A 41 -4.25 -22.31 -1.69
CA PRO A 41 -3.32 -22.90 -0.73
C PRO A 41 -4.00 -22.94 0.64
N LYS A 42 -3.83 -24.07 1.37
CA LYS A 42 -4.59 -24.41 2.57
C LYS A 42 -4.87 -23.19 3.46
N CYS A 43 -6.16 -22.97 3.68
CA CYS A 43 -6.74 -21.81 4.32
C CYS A 43 -6.44 -21.70 5.83
N LEU A 44 -6.20 -22.85 6.48
CA LEU A 44 -5.84 -22.95 7.90
C LEU A 44 -4.56 -23.79 8.06
N ASN A 45 -3.68 -23.42 9.00
CA ASN A 45 -2.60 -24.30 9.42
C ASN A 45 -3.16 -25.48 10.25
N LYS A 46 -2.45 -26.61 10.27
CA LYS A 46 -2.96 -27.86 10.88
C LYS A 46 -3.22 -27.77 12.40
N GLU A 47 -2.58 -26.81 13.07
CA GLU A 47 -2.64 -26.62 14.53
C GLU A 47 -3.57 -25.47 14.95
N GLU A 48 -4.11 -24.74 13.97
CA GLU A 48 -4.98 -23.59 14.21
C GLU A 48 -6.43 -24.02 14.39
N LYS A 49 -7.20 -23.21 15.13
CA LYS A 49 -8.63 -23.37 15.30
C LYS A 49 -9.39 -22.27 14.57
N LEU A 50 -10.48 -22.61 13.90
CA LEU A 50 -11.43 -21.64 13.39
C LEU A 50 -12.47 -21.31 14.47
N PHE A 51 -12.71 -20.02 14.69
CA PHE A 51 -13.68 -19.52 15.67
C PHE A 51 -14.80 -18.75 14.97
N THR A 52 -16.03 -18.90 15.44
CA THR A 52 -17.06 -17.86 15.25
C THR A 52 -16.84 -16.73 16.26
N ALA A 53 -17.38 -15.53 15.99
CA ALA A 53 -17.34 -14.44 16.97
C ALA A 53 -17.90 -14.85 18.35
N ASN A 54 -18.98 -15.64 18.38
CA ASN A 54 -19.58 -16.14 19.62
C ASN A 54 -18.69 -17.15 20.36
N GLN A 55 -17.92 -17.95 19.62
CA GLN A 55 -16.93 -18.87 20.22
C GLN A 55 -15.74 -18.10 20.77
N LEU A 56 -15.23 -17.10 20.05
CA LEU A 56 -14.14 -16.24 20.50
C LEU A 56 -14.53 -15.49 21.79
N ALA A 57 -15.78 -15.00 21.86
CA ALA A 57 -16.33 -14.29 23.02
C ALA A 57 -16.39 -15.11 24.32
N GLN A 58 -16.13 -16.42 24.28
CA GLN A 58 -16.03 -17.25 25.49
C GLN A 58 -14.67 -17.10 26.18
N TYR A 59 -13.65 -16.61 25.49
CA TYR A 59 -12.26 -16.57 25.96
C TYR A 59 -11.85 -15.18 26.45
N ILE A 60 -12.58 -14.68 27.44
CA ILE A 60 -12.38 -13.33 28.01
C ILE A 60 -11.63 -13.31 29.36
N LYS A 61 -11.36 -14.48 29.93
CA LYS A 61 -10.79 -14.61 31.28
C LYS A 61 -9.78 -15.76 31.36
N LEU A 62 -8.85 -15.65 32.30
CA LEU A 62 -7.88 -16.71 32.58
C LEU A 62 -8.59 -18.06 32.88
N PRO A 63 -7.99 -19.20 32.50
CA PRO A 63 -6.60 -19.37 32.05
C PRO A 63 -6.38 -19.07 30.55
N THR A 64 -7.40 -18.70 29.79
CA THR A 64 -7.27 -18.47 28.35
C THR A 64 -8.01 -17.21 27.92
N VAL A 65 -7.24 -16.17 27.62
CA VAL A 65 -7.71 -14.92 27.03
C VAL A 65 -7.28 -14.88 25.57
N LEU A 66 -8.24 -14.76 24.66
CA LEU A 66 -7.98 -14.67 23.22
C LEU A 66 -8.36 -13.28 22.68
N LEU A 67 -7.73 -12.89 21.58
CA LEU A 67 -8.00 -11.63 20.89
C LEU A 67 -7.85 -11.85 19.38
N GLY A 68 -8.77 -11.29 18.61
CA GLY A 68 -8.70 -11.26 17.15
C GLY A 68 -8.12 -9.93 16.64
N PHE A 69 -7.22 -10.00 15.67
CA PHE A 69 -6.72 -8.86 14.91
C PHE A 69 -6.50 -9.28 13.46
N LEU A 70 -7.12 -8.56 12.52
CA LEU A 70 -7.24 -8.90 11.10
C LEU A 70 -7.72 -10.33 10.87
N GLY A 71 -8.67 -10.80 11.68
CA GLY A 71 -9.18 -12.17 11.62
C GLY A 71 -8.22 -13.24 12.16
N VAL A 72 -7.00 -12.90 12.56
CA VAL A 72 -6.05 -13.82 13.22
C VAL A 72 -6.29 -13.80 14.73
N VAL A 73 -6.37 -14.98 15.34
CA VAL A 73 -6.62 -15.14 16.78
C VAL A 73 -5.32 -15.43 17.52
N TYR A 74 -4.99 -14.56 18.47
CA TYR A 74 -3.83 -14.65 19.35
C TYR A 74 -4.23 -15.05 20.76
N ASN A 75 -3.41 -15.88 21.41
CA ASN A 75 -3.52 -16.17 22.83
C ASN A 75 -2.78 -15.10 23.64
N VAL A 76 -3.55 -14.17 24.19
CA VAL A 76 -3.03 -13.02 24.92
C VAL A 76 -3.02 -13.22 26.43
N SER A 77 -3.07 -14.48 26.91
CA SER A 77 -3.12 -14.81 28.33
C SER A 77 -1.91 -14.32 29.13
N SER A 78 -0.75 -14.11 28.50
CA SER A 78 0.43 -13.51 29.14
C SER A 78 0.33 -11.98 29.30
N GLY A 79 -0.60 -11.33 28.60
CA GLY A 79 -0.82 -9.89 28.64
C GLY A 79 -1.80 -9.48 29.74
N HIS A 80 -1.27 -9.10 30.91
CA HIS A 80 -2.08 -8.70 32.08
C HIS A 80 -3.09 -7.58 31.82
N TYR A 81 -2.84 -6.76 30.82
CA TYR A 81 -3.73 -5.67 30.41
C TYR A 81 -5.03 -6.12 29.76
N TYR A 82 -5.11 -7.34 29.22
CA TYR A 82 -6.36 -7.91 28.69
C TYR A 82 -7.12 -8.74 29.72
N HIS A 83 -6.56 -8.94 30.92
CA HIS A 83 -7.25 -9.65 31.99
C HIS A 83 -8.35 -8.79 32.59
N SER A 84 -9.20 -9.39 33.42
CA SER A 84 -10.26 -8.64 34.07
C SER A 84 -9.72 -7.53 34.98
N GLY A 85 -10.24 -6.31 34.81
CA GLY A 85 -9.74 -5.09 35.44
C GLY A 85 -8.53 -4.44 34.73
N GLY A 86 -8.02 -5.03 33.64
CA GLY A 86 -6.93 -4.50 32.86
C GLY A 86 -7.37 -3.35 31.93
N ALA A 87 -6.43 -2.47 31.59
CA ALA A 87 -6.69 -1.29 30.75
C ALA A 87 -7.22 -1.60 29.34
N TYR A 88 -7.06 -2.85 28.89
CA TYR A 88 -7.44 -3.34 27.56
C TYR A 88 -8.38 -4.56 27.64
N GLU A 89 -9.02 -4.82 28.79
CA GLU A 89 -9.96 -5.94 29.00
C GLU A 89 -11.06 -6.00 27.92
N PHE A 90 -11.52 -4.85 27.45
CA PHE A 90 -12.62 -4.76 26.50
C PHE A 90 -12.32 -5.38 25.12
N PHE A 91 -11.06 -5.63 24.78
CA PHE A 91 -10.68 -6.35 23.56
C PHE A 91 -10.73 -7.88 23.70
N ALA A 92 -10.74 -8.40 24.92
CA ALA A 92 -10.73 -9.83 25.15
C ALA A 92 -11.96 -10.50 24.51
N GLY A 93 -11.74 -11.63 23.84
CA GLY A 93 -12.76 -12.43 23.16
C GLY A 93 -13.39 -11.79 21.93
N LYS A 94 -12.76 -10.78 21.32
CA LYS A 94 -13.30 -10.08 20.15
C LYS A 94 -12.25 -9.95 19.06
N ASP A 95 -12.71 -9.85 17.82
CA ASP A 95 -11.89 -9.20 16.78
C ASP A 95 -11.97 -7.70 17.00
N ALA A 96 -10.83 -7.13 17.37
CA ALA A 96 -10.70 -5.75 17.79
C ALA A 96 -10.04 -4.87 16.73
N THR A 97 -9.91 -5.36 15.49
CA THR A 97 -9.17 -4.68 14.41
C THR A 97 -9.53 -3.21 14.29
N ARG A 98 -10.82 -2.88 14.11
CA ARG A 98 -11.24 -1.48 13.93
C ARG A 98 -10.98 -0.64 15.17
N ALA A 99 -11.32 -1.15 16.35
CA ALA A 99 -11.12 -0.45 17.62
C ALA A 99 -9.62 -0.17 17.90
N PHE A 100 -8.72 -1.07 17.51
CA PHE A 100 -7.27 -0.83 17.59
C PHE A 100 -6.82 0.33 16.72
N LEU A 101 -7.34 0.43 15.50
CA LEU A 101 -6.89 1.45 14.55
C LEU A 101 -7.51 2.82 14.82
N THR A 102 -8.79 2.84 15.17
CA THR A 102 -9.54 4.09 15.39
C THR A 102 -9.32 4.67 16.79
N GLY A 103 -8.96 3.83 17.77
CA GLY A 103 -8.96 4.23 19.18
C GLY A 103 -10.37 4.43 19.75
N GLU A 104 -11.41 4.02 19.02
CA GLU A 104 -12.79 4.08 19.46
C GLU A 104 -13.23 2.74 20.05
N PHE A 105 -13.76 2.77 21.27
CA PHE A 105 -14.04 1.57 22.07
C PHE A 105 -15.52 1.40 22.42
N LYS A 106 -16.44 1.94 21.59
CA LYS A 106 -17.87 1.71 21.81
C LYS A 106 -18.21 0.28 21.36
N SER A 107 -19.30 -0.26 21.89
CA SER A 107 -19.74 -1.62 21.53
C SER A 107 -19.97 -1.82 20.03
N SER A 108 -20.35 -0.76 19.31
CA SER A 108 -20.49 -0.74 17.85
C SER A 108 -19.18 -0.89 17.08
N ASP A 109 -18.05 -0.60 17.72
CA ASP A 109 -16.75 -0.44 17.05
C ASP A 109 -15.92 -1.72 17.11
N PHE A 110 -16.40 -2.75 17.83
CA PHE A 110 -15.86 -4.11 17.81
C PHE A 110 -16.35 -4.89 16.59
N VAL A 111 -16.09 -4.31 15.42
CA VAL A 111 -16.22 -4.94 14.12
C VAL A 111 -14.83 -5.09 13.53
N ASP A 112 -14.63 -6.13 12.74
CA ASP A 112 -13.34 -6.41 12.12
C ASP A 112 -13.13 -5.61 10.83
N ASP A 113 -14.22 -5.22 10.15
CA ASP A 113 -14.18 -4.48 8.89
C ASP A 113 -13.59 -3.06 9.02
N ILE A 114 -12.61 -2.76 8.17
CA ILE A 114 -11.91 -1.47 8.10
C ILE A 114 -11.92 -0.88 6.68
N THR A 115 -12.74 -1.43 5.78
CA THR A 115 -12.76 -1.03 4.36
C THR A 115 -13.10 0.44 4.15
N ASP A 116 -13.88 1.04 5.06
CA ASP A 116 -14.27 2.45 5.08
C ASP A 116 -13.24 3.38 5.75
N LEU A 117 -12.19 2.85 6.37
CA LEU A 117 -11.17 3.68 7.02
C LEU A 117 -10.26 4.36 5.99
N GLU A 118 -9.92 5.62 6.29
CA GLU A 118 -8.92 6.38 5.55
C GLU A 118 -7.53 5.74 5.68
N GLU A 119 -6.67 5.97 4.68
CA GLU A 119 -5.33 5.38 4.64
C GLU A 119 -4.45 5.76 5.83
N SER A 120 -4.69 6.94 6.43
CA SER A 120 -4.01 7.40 7.64
C SER A 120 -4.16 6.44 8.82
N TYR A 121 -5.33 5.81 8.98
CA TYR A 121 -5.59 4.79 10.01
C TYR A 121 -4.93 3.44 9.71
N LEU A 122 -4.63 3.18 8.44
CA LEU A 122 -4.00 1.93 8.03
C LEU A 122 -2.47 1.98 8.17
N GLN A 123 -1.91 3.18 8.37
CA GLN A 123 -0.49 3.34 8.63
C GLN A 123 -0.11 2.63 9.94
N GLY A 124 0.89 1.75 9.87
CA GLY A 124 1.35 1.01 11.05
C GLY A 124 0.57 -0.27 11.37
N ILE A 125 -0.44 -0.66 10.57
CA ILE A 125 -1.08 -1.98 10.69
C ILE A 125 -0.04 -3.09 10.71
N GLN A 126 0.91 -3.06 9.78
CA GLN A 126 1.95 -4.09 9.70
C GLN A 126 2.79 -4.15 10.98
N THR A 127 3.11 -3.00 11.59
CA THR A 127 3.81 -2.94 12.87
C THR A 127 3.02 -3.61 13.99
N TRP A 128 1.70 -3.45 14.00
CA TRP A 128 0.84 -4.16 14.96
C TRP A 128 0.79 -5.67 14.70
N VAL A 129 0.69 -6.09 13.43
CA VAL A 129 0.78 -7.51 13.07
C VAL A 129 2.09 -8.11 13.59
N ASP A 130 3.22 -7.50 13.26
CA ASP A 130 4.54 -7.98 13.64
C ASP A 130 4.70 -8.05 15.18
N LEU A 131 4.22 -7.03 15.89
CA LEU A 131 4.27 -6.99 17.36
C LEU A 131 3.43 -8.12 17.98
N TYR A 132 2.25 -8.42 17.45
CA TYR A 132 1.41 -9.50 17.99
C TYR A 132 1.96 -10.88 17.66
N GLU A 133 2.42 -11.09 16.42
CA GLU A 133 3.08 -12.34 16.00
C GLU A 133 4.35 -12.62 16.83
N GLU A 134 5.11 -11.58 17.20
CA GLU A 134 6.27 -11.72 18.08
C GLU A 134 5.86 -12.01 19.54
N LYS A 135 4.85 -11.30 20.04
CA LYS A 135 4.51 -11.26 21.47
C LYS A 135 3.60 -12.40 21.92
N TYR A 136 2.74 -12.89 21.04
CA TYR A 136 1.66 -13.80 21.40
C TYR A 136 1.58 -15.01 20.48
N PRO A 137 1.32 -16.21 21.02
CA PRO A 137 1.06 -17.37 20.19
C PRO A 137 -0.18 -17.13 19.33
N ARG A 138 -0.03 -17.23 18.01
CA ARG A 138 -1.12 -17.40 17.07
C ARG A 138 -1.77 -18.77 17.30
N VAL A 139 -3.09 -18.81 17.47
CA VAL A 139 -3.83 -20.04 17.79
C VAL A 139 -4.99 -20.34 16.84
N GLY A 140 -5.29 -19.43 15.91
CA GLY A 140 -6.41 -19.64 15.02
C GLY A 140 -6.79 -18.46 14.15
N LEU A 141 -7.98 -18.58 13.55
CA LEU A 141 -8.65 -17.56 12.77
C LEU A 141 -10.07 -17.35 13.29
N VAL A 142 -10.65 -16.18 13.10
CA VAL A 142 -12.06 -15.89 13.37
C VAL A 142 -12.79 -15.59 12.08
N ILE A 143 -13.96 -16.23 11.91
CA ILE A 143 -14.84 -16.04 10.76
C ILE A 143 -15.36 -14.61 10.78
N GLY A 144 -15.22 -13.90 9.66
CA GLY A 144 -15.59 -12.50 9.53
C GLY A 144 -15.28 -11.90 8.16
N SER A 145 -14.86 -10.65 8.17
CA SER A 145 -14.50 -9.87 7.00
C SER A 145 -13.28 -10.45 6.28
N TYR A 146 -12.29 -11.00 6.99
CA TYR A 146 -11.01 -11.41 6.39
C TYR A 146 -10.88 -12.91 6.12
N TYR A 147 -11.63 -13.75 6.86
CA TYR A 147 -11.65 -15.20 6.68
C TYR A 147 -13.08 -15.72 6.70
N ASP A 148 -13.39 -16.66 5.80
CA ASP A 148 -14.71 -17.30 5.72
C ASP A 148 -14.82 -18.55 6.62
N ASP A 149 -15.95 -19.25 6.54
CA ASP A 149 -16.25 -20.47 7.30
C ASP A 149 -15.47 -21.71 6.80
N ASP A 150 -14.86 -21.63 5.62
CA ASP A 150 -13.85 -22.58 5.12
C ASP A 150 -12.43 -22.21 5.60
N ALA A 151 -12.31 -21.20 6.48
CA ALA A 151 -11.10 -20.59 6.97
C ALA A 151 -10.25 -19.88 5.90
N CYS A 152 -10.80 -19.63 4.71
CA CYS A 152 -10.08 -19.10 3.57
C CYS A 152 -10.04 -17.57 3.58
N PRO A 153 -8.92 -16.96 3.12
CA PRO A 153 -8.87 -15.53 2.84
C PRO A 153 -10.02 -15.07 1.96
N THR A 154 -10.74 -14.04 2.40
CA THR A 154 -11.79 -13.41 1.60
C THR A 154 -11.19 -12.42 0.59
N GLU A 155 -12.01 -11.99 -0.36
CA GLU A 155 -11.68 -10.87 -1.25
C GLU A 155 -11.30 -9.58 -0.50
N LYS A 156 -11.93 -9.32 0.66
CA LYS A 156 -11.59 -8.14 1.48
C LYS A 156 -10.17 -8.23 2.04
N LEU A 157 -9.69 -9.41 2.41
CA LEU A 157 -8.32 -9.58 2.89
C LEU A 157 -7.32 -9.33 1.76
N PHE A 158 -7.58 -9.82 0.55
CA PHE A 158 -6.74 -9.53 -0.61
C PHE A 158 -6.70 -8.02 -0.92
N GLN A 159 -7.86 -7.36 -0.95
CA GLN A 159 -7.94 -5.91 -1.16
C GLN A 159 -7.18 -5.11 -0.10
N LEU A 160 -7.31 -5.50 1.17
CA LEU A 160 -6.58 -4.87 2.26
C LEU A 160 -5.06 -5.08 2.10
N GLN A 161 -4.61 -6.29 1.77
CA GLN A 161 -3.19 -6.58 1.55
C GLN A 161 -2.62 -5.73 0.40
N THR A 162 -3.33 -5.61 -0.72
CA THR A 162 -2.93 -4.74 -1.84
C THR A 162 -2.88 -3.27 -1.41
N LYS A 163 -3.89 -2.79 -0.65
CA LYS A 163 -3.92 -1.42 -0.12
C LYS A 163 -2.73 -1.16 0.81
N LEU A 164 -2.41 -2.09 1.71
CA LEU A 164 -1.28 -1.98 2.64
C LEU A 164 0.08 -2.01 1.93
N GLN A 165 0.25 -2.87 0.92
CA GLN A 165 1.45 -2.90 0.09
C GLN A 165 1.67 -1.56 -0.61
N ARG A 166 0.61 -0.97 -1.18
CA ARG A 166 0.68 0.36 -1.80
C ARG A 166 1.02 1.46 -0.79
N ILE A 167 0.39 1.46 0.38
CA ILE A 167 0.70 2.44 1.46
C ILE A 167 2.17 2.32 1.87
N SER A 168 2.68 1.09 2.02
CA SER A 168 4.06 0.82 2.40
C SER A 168 5.06 1.27 1.33
N ALA A 169 4.75 0.99 0.06
CA ALA A 169 5.55 1.43 -1.08
C ALA A 169 5.58 2.96 -1.20
N ASN A 170 4.44 3.63 -1.03
CA ASN A 170 4.35 5.09 -1.03
C ASN A 170 5.17 5.69 0.12
N LYS A 171 5.01 5.19 1.34
CA LYS A 171 5.77 5.63 2.51
C LYS A 171 7.28 5.43 2.30
N LYS A 172 7.69 4.31 1.71
CA LYS A 172 9.10 4.04 1.39
C LYS A 172 9.62 5.03 0.33
N SER A 173 8.84 5.29 -0.72
CA SER A 173 9.19 6.27 -1.73
C SER A 173 9.32 7.69 -1.16
N GLU A 174 8.45 8.08 -0.22
CA GLU A 174 8.55 9.37 0.48
C GLU A 174 9.82 9.45 1.34
N GLU A 175 10.14 8.40 2.09
CA GLU A 175 11.36 8.32 2.89
C GLU A 175 12.62 8.39 2.02
N ASP A 176 12.66 7.63 0.92
CA ASP A 176 13.78 7.63 -0.02
C ASP A 176 13.94 9.01 -0.69
N GLU A 177 12.83 9.69 -1.01
CA GLU A 177 12.87 11.05 -1.53
C GLU A 177 13.37 12.06 -0.49
N LEU A 178 12.98 11.90 0.78
CA LEU A 178 13.51 12.73 1.87
C LEU A 178 15.01 12.50 2.08
N HIS A 179 15.52 11.28 1.90
CA HIS A 179 16.95 11.02 1.95
C HIS A 179 17.71 11.62 0.76
N LEU A 180 17.11 11.58 -0.43
CA LEU A 180 17.70 12.15 -1.65
C LEU A 180 17.65 13.68 -1.65
N TYR A 181 16.55 14.24 -1.16
CA TYR A 181 16.25 15.67 -1.12
C TYR A 181 15.81 16.13 0.29
N PRO A 182 16.70 16.10 1.30
CA PRO A 182 16.34 16.44 2.67
C PRO A 182 15.80 17.87 2.78
N PRO A 183 14.81 18.12 3.65
CA PRO A 183 14.34 19.47 3.93
C PRO A 183 15.48 20.40 4.33
N CYS A 184 15.42 21.65 3.87
CA CYS A 184 16.34 22.68 4.33
C CYS A 184 16.10 23.02 5.80
N ASN A 185 17.13 23.50 6.48
CA ASN A 185 16.91 24.27 7.70
C ASN A 185 16.20 25.58 7.36
N SER A 186 15.39 26.10 8.27
CA SER A 186 14.65 27.33 8.04
C SER A 186 14.56 28.19 9.29
N GLN A 187 14.48 29.50 9.10
CA GLN A 187 14.26 30.48 10.14
C GLN A 187 13.31 31.55 9.60
N TRP A 188 12.37 32.01 10.44
CA TRP A 188 11.47 33.11 10.14
C TRP A 188 11.63 34.22 11.18
N ASP A 189 11.80 35.45 10.72
CA ASP A 189 11.79 36.65 11.56
C ASP A 189 10.49 37.42 11.34
N ALA A 190 9.63 37.39 12.36
CA ALA A 190 8.35 38.07 12.33
C ALA A 190 8.45 39.60 12.29
N SER A 191 9.55 40.18 12.80
CA SER A 191 9.74 41.64 12.88
C SER A 191 10.05 42.25 11.51
N THR A 192 10.91 41.58 10.74
CA THR A 192 11.26 41.98 9.38
C THR A 192 10.35 41.36 8.32
N LYS A 193 9.52 40.38 8.70
CA LYS A 193 8.72 39.52 7.81
C LYS A 193 9.59 38.89 6.73
N ARG A 194 10.77 38.40 7.12
CA ARG A 194 11.72 37.74 6.23
C ARG A 194 12.05 36.37 6.80
N GLY A 195 12.15 35.39 5.93
CA GLY A 195 12.68 34.09 6.27
C GLY A 195 14.02 33.85 5.58
N LYS A 196 14.68 32.79 6.02
CA LYS A 196 15.80 32.21 5.29
C LYS A 196 15.77 30.70 5.38
N VAL A 197 16.30 30.06 4.36
CA VAL A 197 16.52 28.62 4.29
C VAL A 197 17.97 28.35 3.99
N TRP A 198 18.53 27.33 4.62
CA TRP A 198 19.91 26.94 4.34
C TRP A 198 20.09 25.43 4.44
N CYS A 199 21.15 24.98 3.80
CA CYS A 199 21.60 23.61 3.87
C CYS A 199 22.84 23.53 4.75
N SER A 200 23.01 22.40 5.43
CA SER A 200 24.24 22.05 6.12
C SER A 200 24.42 20.53 6.04
N ASN A 201 25.47 20.01 6.68
CA ASN A 201 25.64 18.56 6.86
C ASN A 201 24.55 17.92 7.74
N LEU A 202 23.70 18.73 8.40
CA LEU A 202 22.52 18.28 9.15
C LEU A 202 21.32 19.16 8.77
N SER A 203 20.46 18.66 7.90
CA SER A 203 19.24 19.37 7.48
C SER A 203 18.07 18.40 7.44
N GLY A 204 16.89 18.83 7.90
CA GLY A 204 15.70 17.98 7.96
C GLY A 204 15.85 16.75 8.85
N GLY A 205 16.73 16.79 9.85
CA GLY A 205 17.05 15.64 10.72
C GLY A 205 17.97 14.59 10.10
N ILE A 206 18.48 14.82 8.89
CA ILE A 206 19.33 13.86 8.16
C ILE A 206 20.78 14.36 8.17
N SER A 207 21.68 13.54 8.73
CA SER A 207 23.13 13.78 8.75
C SER A 207 23.79 13.20 7.50
N ARG A 208 24.68 13.97 6.87
CA ARG A 208 25.31 13.64 5.58
C ARG A 208 26.71 14.26 5.45
N SER A 209 27.50 13.73 4.52
CA SER A 209 28.89 14.19 4.25
C SER A 209 28.97 15.44 3.34
N TRP A 210 27.84 16.01 2.96
CA TRP A 210 27.75 17.15 2.04
C TRP A 210 26.72 18.16 2.53
N THR A 211 26.97 19.46 2.29
CA THR A 211 26.04 20.53 2.65
C THR A 211 24.89 20.62 1.65
N GLY A 212 25.23 20.84 0.37
CA GLY A 212 24.26 21.02 -0.71
C GLY A 212 23.67 22.42 -0.75
N LYS A 213 22.80 22.66 -1.72
CA LYS A 213 22.24 23.99 -2.03
C LYS A 213 20.71 24.00 -1.89
N PRO A 214 20.11 25.05 -1.33
CA PRO A 214 18.65 25.15 -1.20
C PRO A 214 17.94 25.28 -2.55
N ARG A 215 17.02 24.36 -2.85
CA ARG A 215 16.13 24.42 -4.02
C ARG A 215 14.69 24.19 -3.57
N GLN A 216 13.74 24.53 -4.42
CA GLN A 216 12.35 24.18 -4.23
C GLN A 216 12.07 22.86 -4.97
N ILE A 217 11.39 21.91 -4.33
CA ILE A 217 10.88 20.69 -4.96
C ILE A 217 9.37 20.64 -4.83
N TYR A 218 8.68 20.24 -5.90
CA TYR A 218 7.23 20.05 -5.88
C TYR A 218 6.89 18.71 -5.22
N ASP A 219 6.36 18.80 -4.00
CA ASP A 219 5.92 17.67 -3.20
C ASP A 219 4.54 17.22 -3.69
N LEU A 220 4.45 15.96 -4.12
CA LEU A 220 3.26 15.36 -4.72
C LEU A 220 2.21 15.00 -3.68
N GLY A 221 2.64 14.71 -2.44
CA GLY A 221 1.74 14.44 -1.32
C GLY A 221 0.98 15.70 -0.92
N SER A 222 1.65 16.86 -0.90
CA SER A 222 1.04 18.13 -0.48
C SER A 222 0.65 19.08 -1.61
N LYS A 223 1.06 18.79 -2.86
CA LYS A 223 0.93 19.68 -4.04
C LYS A 223 1.51 21.08 -3.79
N LYS A 224 2.59 21.15 -3.01
CA LYS A 224 3.25 22.41 -2.61
C LYS A 224 4.73 22.34 -2.89
N TRP A 225 5.32 23.52 -3.12
CA TRP A 225 6.76 23.67 -3.15
C TRP A 225 7.31 23.62 -1.72
N ARG A 226 8.29 22.77 -1.48
CA ARG A 226 9.06 22.73 -0.23
C ARG A 226 10.53 22.99 -0.52
N CYS A 227 11.26 23.49 0.47
CA CYS A 227 12.72 23.56 0.37
C CYS A 227 13.33 22.16 0.46
N ALA A 228 14.33 21.90 -0.38
CA ALA A 228 15.17 20.72 -0.32
C ALA A 228 16.64 21.07 -0.57
N CYS A 229 17.53 20.34 0.08
CA CYS A 229 18.97 20.45 -0.13
C CYS A 229 19.44 19.50 -1.21
N LEU A 230 20.05 20.04 -2.27
CA LEU A 230 20.55 19.25 -3.39
C LEU A 230 22.08 19.21 -3.37
N LYS A 231 22.64 18.01 -3.49
CA LYS A 231 24.10 17.80 -3.55
C LYS A 231 24.68 18.32 -4.87
N ASN A 232 24.07 17.90 -5.98
CA ASN A 232 24.44 18.27 -7.33
C ASN A 232 23.19 18.82 -8.02
N ASP A 233 23.18 20.11 -8.33
CA ASP A 233 22.05 20.80 -8.93
C ASP A 233 22.26 21.15 -10.40
N GLU A 234 23.43 20.82 -10.97
CA GLU A 234 23.81 21.14 -12.35
C GLU A 234 22.96 20.44 -13.42
N GLN A 235 22.22 19.39 -13.06
CA GLN A 235 21.40 18.58 -13.97
C GLN A 235 19.89 18.73 -13.74
N ILE A 236 19.46 19.66 -12.87
CA ILE A 236 18.04 19.81 -12.59
C ILE A 236 17.37 20.70 -13.64
N GLU A 237 16.23 20.25 -14.16
CA GLU A 237 15.34 21.09 -14.95
C GLU A 237 14.60 22.05 -14.01
N ASN A 238 14.82 23.36 -14.19
CA ASN A 238 14.22 24.41 -13.38
C ASN A 238 12.83 24.79 -13.90
N CYS A 239 11.82 24.65 -13.05
CA CYS A 239 10.44 24.95 -13.40
C CYS A 239 10.22 26.44 -13.24
N ASP A 240 10.27 27.16 -14.35
CA ASP A 240 9.91 28.57 -14.37
C ASP A 240 8.41 28.76 -14.11
N ARG A 241 8.07 29.86 -13.42
CA ARG A 241 6.69 30.22 -13.02
C ARG A 241 5.68 30.30 -14.18
N ASN A 242 6.17 30.40 -15.41
CA ASN A 242 5.37 30.55 -16.64
C ASN A 242 5.13 29.23 -17.38
N SER A 243 5.77 28.11 -16.97
CA SER A 243 5.40 26.79 -17.46
C SER A 243 4.29 26.24 -16.54
N THR A 244 3.12 26.03 -17.12
CA THR A 244 1.92 25.58 -16.42
C THR A 244 2.15 24.22 -15.76
N GLN A 245 2.26 24.23 -14.42
CA GLN A 245 2.23 23.07 -13.50
C GLN A 245 3.31 22.00 -13.75
N ALA A 246 3.77 21.37 -12.67
CA ALA A 246 4.42 20.07 -12.78
C ALA A 246 3.40 19.11 -13.43
N GLU A 247 3.47 18.91 -14.75
CA GLU A 247 2.58 18.02 -15.48
C GLU A 247 2.88 16.58 -15.06
N ILE A 248 1.94 15.97 -14.33
CA ILE A 248 1.89 14.53 -14.10
C ILE A 248 1.51 13.91 -15.43
N ILE A 249 2.42 13.16 -16.05
CA ILE A 249 2.05 12.37 -17.23
C ILE A 249 1.36 11.12 -16.71
N TYR A 250 0.06 10.97 -16.91
CA TYR A 250 -0.63 9.70 -16.62
C TYR A 250 -0.29 8.69 -17.73
N ASP A 251 0.25 7.52 -17.40
CA ASP A 251 0.13 6.35 -18.30
C ASP A 251 -1.11 5.60 -17.84
N GLU A 252 -1.96 5.22 -18.79
CA GLU A 252 -3.20 4.47 -18.50
C GLU A 252 -2.93 3.00 -18.09
N ASP A 253 -1.68 2.56 -18.12
CA ASP A 253 -1.25 1.22 -17.72
C ASP A 253 0.03 1.32 -16.86
N GLU A 254 -0.11 1.34 -15.54
CA GLU A 254 0.73 0.61 -14.57
C GLU A 254 0.60 1.19 -13.15
N SER A 255 -0.01 0.41 -12.28
CA SER A 255 0.27 0.43 -10.86
C SER A 255 1.76 0.12 -10.65
N LEU A 256 2.45 0.95 -9.85
CA LEU A 256 3.80 0.73 -9.30
C LEU A 256 5.01 1.42 -9.98
N ASN A 257 4.91 2.69 -10.42
CA ASN A 257 6.07 3.58 -10.29
C ASN A 257 5.71 5.08 -10.46
N GLN A 258 5.43 5.77 -9.35
CA GLN A 258 5.00 7.17 -9.39
C GLN A 258 6.17 8.17 -9.52
N SER A 259 7.42 7.70 -9.48
CA SER A 259 8.63 8.54 -9.54
C SER A 259 9.05 8.91 -10.98
N SER A 260 8.61 8.15 -11.98
CA SER A 260 9.16 8.19 -13.35
C SER A 260 8.48 9.14 -14.35
N LYS A 261 7.55 10.02 -13.95
CA LYS A 261 6.74 10.79 -14.93
C LYS A 261 6.50 12.26 -14.58
N PHE A 262 7.59 13.02 -14.50
CA PHE A 262 7.51 14.48 -14.38
C PHE A 262 8.34 15.17 -15.45
N LYS A 263 7.73 16.12 -16.15
CA LYS A 263 8.38 17.01 -17.11
C LYS A 263 9.29 18.05 -16.43
N CYS A 264 8.98 18.43 -15.18
CA CYS A 264 9.83 19.30 -14.36
C CYS A 264 9.39 19.22 -12.87
N ARG A 265 10.35 19.16 -11.92
CA ARG A 265 10.05 19.04 -10.46
C ARG A 265 10.79 20.00 -9.54
N PHE A 266 11.82 20.69 -10.01
CA PHE A 266 12.68 21.52 -9.19
C PHE A 266 12.53 22.98 -9.57
N LYS A 267 12.67 23.89 -8.61
CA LYS A 267 12.68 25.33 -8.86
C LYS A 267 13.79 26.02 -8.07
N TYR A 268 14.42 27.04 -8.66
CA TYR A 268 15.33 27.94 -7.97
C TYR A 268 14.56 28.96 -7.11
N TYR A 269 15.16 29.37 -5.99
CA TYR A 269 14.66 30.52 -5.24
C TYR A 269 14.87 31.79 -6.06
N ASP A 270 13.84 32.63 -6.11
CA ASP A 270 13.93 33.96 -6.72
C ASP A 270 14.97 34.78 -5.93
N ASP A 271 15.84 35.52 -6.62
CA ASP A 271 16.88 36.37 -6.01
C ASP A 271 17.87 35.66 -5.06
N CYS A 272 18.13 34.36 -5.26
CA CYS A 272 19.17 33.62 -4.56
C CYS A 272 20.33 33.24 -5.50
N ASP A 273 21.58 33.42 -5.04
CA ASP A 273 22.75 32.92 -5.75
C ASP A 273 22.67 31.40 -5.90
N LEU A 274 22.93 30.88 -7.10
CA LEU A 274 22.89 29.44 -7.33
C LEU A 274 24.02 28.69 -6.60
N ASN A 275 25.05 29.38 -6.13
CA ASN A 275 26.18 28.76 -5.45
C ASN A 275 26.17 28.89 -3.92
N THR A 276 25.20 29.60 -3.35
CA THR A 276 25.10 29.75 -1.89
C THR A 276 24.43 28.54 -1.23
N GLU A 277 24.84 28.28 0.01
CA GLU A 277 24.23 27.29 0.90
C GLU A 277 23.03 27.88 1.68
N GLU A 278 22.77 29.19 1.56
CA GLU A 278 21.70 29.93 2.24
C GLU A 278 20.96 30.88 1.28
N CYS A 279 19.62 30.83 1.26
CA CYS A 279 18.75 31.72 0.50
C CYS A 279 17.80 32.49 1.43
N ASN A 280 17.61 33.78 1.15
CA ASN A 280 16.54 34.57 1.76
C ASN A 280 15.20 34.23 1.09
N ILE A 281 14.13 34.18 1.89
CA ILE A 281 12.76 33.95 1.42
C ILE A 281 11.85 35.06 1.94
N TYR A 282 10.96 35.56 1.08
CA TYR A 282 10.08 36.70 1.34
C TYR A 282 8.61 36.28 1.29
#